data_AF-A0A7Y7DGJ0-F1
#
_entry.id   AF-A0A7Y7DGJ0-F1
#
_cell.length_a   1.000
_cell.length_b   1.000
_cell.length_c   1.000
_cell.angle_alpha   90.00
_cell.angle_beta   90.00
_cell.angle_gamma   90.00
#
_symmetry.space_group_name_H-M   'P 1'
#
loop_
_entity.id
_entity.type
_entity.pdbx_description
1 polymer ?
#
loop_
_entity_poly.entity_id
_entity_poly.type
_entity_poly.pdbx_seq_one_letter_code
_entity_poly.pdbx_strand_id
1 'polypeptide(L)'
;MGENKHIEELDAFAKKYIKELPIETPSVDFTKNIMGKIATLQTTKALEYKPLISKKGWFLVAASIVAVLFFAFKNTKERLFTLPEINFSFFEKLDFSGLLNGINISTSTVYVLLFFSLLFFVQIFYLKGYFEKRINS
;
A
#
# COMPACT_ATOMS: atom_id res chain seq x y z
N MET A 1 -64.62 21.12 34.33
CA MET A 1 -63.48 21.97 34.72
C MET A 1 -62.48 21.29 35.69
N GLY A 2 -62.75 20.09 36.24
CA GLY A 2 -61.90 19.46 37.27
C GLY A 2 -60.86 18.44 36.79
N GLU A 3 -61.02 17.85 35.61
CA GLU A 3 -60.20 16.72 35.15
C GLU A 3 -58.75 17.14 34.78
N ASN A 4 -58.56 18.33 34.22
CA ASN A 4 -57.25 18.83 33.79
C ASN A 4 -56.32 19.18 34.97
N LYS A 5 -56.87 19.51 36.14
CA LYS A 5 -56.08 19.82 37.35
C LYS A 5 -55.30 18.61 37.85
N HIS A 6 -55.89 17.42 37.76
CA HIS A 6 -55.23 16.18 38.19
C HIS A 6 -54.04 15.82 37.31
N ILE A 7 -54.06 16.21 36.02
CA ILE A 7 -52.97 15.94 35.08
C ILE A 7 -51.77 16.87 35.36
N GLU A 8 -52.03 18.15 35.64
CA GLU A 8 -50.97 19.10 36.04
C GLU A 8 -50.33 18.74 37.39
N GLU A 9 -51.12 18.28 38.37
CA GLU A 9 -50.58 17.83 39.65
C GLU A 9 -49.71 16.58 39.50
N LEU A 10 -50.10 15.64 38.63
CA LEU A 10 -49.30 14.45 38.34
C LEU A 10 -47.99 14.80 37.60
N ASP A 11 -48.04 15.72 36.63
CA ASP A 11 -46.84 16.21 35.92
C ASP A 11 -45.90 16.95 36.86
N ALA A 12 -46.44 17.83 37.72
CA ALA A 12 -45.66 18.55 38.72
C ALA A 12 -44.97 17.59 39.72
N PHE A 13 -45.69 16.53 40.14
CA PHE A 13 -45.14 15.49 41.01
C PHE A 13 -44.02 14.70 40.32
N ALA A 14 -44.24 14.26 39.07
CA ALA A 14 -43.25 13.55 38.29
C ALA A 14 -41.99 14.39 38.04
N LYS A 15 -42.15 15.66 37.64
CA LYS A 15 -41.04 16.60 37.45
C LYS A 15 -40.25 16.82 38.73
N LYS A 16 -40.93 16.98 39.87
CA LYS A 16 -40.26 17.15 41.17
C LYS A 16 -39.40 15.93 41.50
N TYR A 17 -39.95 14.73 41.36
CA TYR A 17 -39.23 13.50 41.61
C TYR A 17 -38.01 13.33 40.69
N ILE A 18 -38.17 13.56 39.38
CA ILE A 18 -37.06 13.45 38.41
C ILE A 18 -35.96 14.46 38.72
N LYS A 19 -36.30 15.65 39.22
CA LYS A 19 -35.33 16.71 39.53
C LYS A 19 -34.59 16.50 40.85
N GLU A 20 -35.18 15.73 41.77
CA GLU A 20 -34.57 15.32 43.04
C GLU A 20 -33.66 14.10 42.90
N LEU A 21 -33.74 13.36 41.79
CA LEU A 21 -32.81 12.28 41.50
C LEU A 21 -31.39 12.83 41.32
N PRO A 22 -30.37 12.18 41.91
CA PRO A 22 -28.98 12.57 41.68
C PRO A 22 -28.65 12.43 40.19
N ILE A 23 -28.01 13.47 39.64
CA ILE A 23 -27.57 13.46 38.25
C ILE A 23 -26.47 12.41 38.12
N GLU A 24 -26.73 11.36 37.34
CA GLU A 24 -25.71 10.36 37.05
C GLU A 24 -24.61 11.01 36.21
N THR A 25 -23.43 11.13 36.80
CA THR A 25 -22.24 11.61 36.08
C THR A 25 -21.56 10.43 35.42
N PRO A 26 -21.09 10.56 34.17
CA PRO A 26 -20.30 9.52 33.53
C PRO A 26 -19.07 9.20 34.39
N SER A 27 -18.55 7.99 34.26
CA SER A 27 -17.31 7.61 34.92
C SER A 27 -16.17 8.54 34.50
N VAL A 28 -15.19 8.73 35.40
CA VAL A 28 -14.02 9.60 35.16
C VAL A 28 -13.30 9.24 33.85
N ASP A 29 -13.28 7.96 33.49
CA ASP A 29 -12.64 7.43 32.28
C ASP A 29 -13.59 7.29 31.06
N PHE A 30 -14.83 7.79 31.12
CA PHE A 30 -15.81 7.61 30.05
C PHE A 30 -15.28 8.06 28.68
N THR A 31 -14.77 9.29 28.60
CA THR A 31 -14.21 9.84 27.36
C THR A 31 -13.01 9.03 26.88
N LYS A 32 -12.13 8.61 27.79
CA LYS A 32 -10.95 7.80 27.49
C LYS A 32 -11.35 6.43 26.91
N ASN A 33 -12.35 5.79 27.51
CA ASN A 33 -12.85 4.49 27.07
C ASN A 33 -13.56 4.56 25.70
N ILE A 34 -14.36 5.60 25.48
CA ILE A 34 -15.02 5.87 24.19
C ILE A 34 -13.96 6.17 23.12
N MET A 35 -13.05 7.11 23.38
CA MET A 35 -12.04 7.52 22.42
C MET A 35 -11.04 6.40 22.10
N GLY A 36 -10.68 5.59 23.10
CA GLY A 36 -9.87 4.38 22.91
C GLY A 36 -10.54 3.38 21.97
N LYS A 37 -11.85 3.12 22.16
CA LYS A 37 -12.62 2.26 21.25
C LYS A 37 -12.72 2.86 19.84
N ILE A 38 -12.99 4.16 19.72
CA ILE A 38 -13.08 4.85 18.41
C ILE A 38 -11.74 4.76 17.66
N ALA A 39 -10.61 5.00 18.34
CA ALA A 39 -9.29 4.90 17.73
C ALA A 39 -9.03 3.49 17.16
N THR A 40 -9.37 2.43 17.91
CA THR A 40 -9.21 1.04 17.43
C THR A 40 -10.11 0.69 16.24
N LEU A 41 -11.29 1.31 16.14
CA LEU A 41 -12.22 1.13 15.02
C LEU A 41 -11.81 1.95 13.78
N GLN A 42 -11.09 3.05 13.97
CA GLN A 42 -10.54 3.85 12.86
C GLN A 42 -9.30 3.19 12.27
N THR A 43 -8.43 2.59 13.09
CA THR A 43 -7.26 1.84 12.60
C THR A 43 -7.65 0.63 11.76
N THR A 44 -8.77 -0.04 12.06
CA THR A 44 -9.28 -1.15 11.23
C THR A 44 -9.95 -0.69 9.93
N LYS A 45 -10.32 0.60 9.83
CA LYS A 45 -10.81 1.24 8.60
C LYS A 45 -9.71 1.97 7.83
N ALA A 46 -8.44 1.86 8.26
CA ALA A 46 -7.33 2.29 7.43
C ALA A 46 -7.47 1.60 6.08
N LEU A 47 -7.50 2.39 5.00
CA LEU A 47 -7.72 1.93 3.64
C LEU A 47 -6.71 0.83 3.33
N GLU A 48 -7.17 -0.42 3.41
CA GLU A 48 -6.31 -1.57 3.19
C GLU A 48 -5.85 -1.49 1.73
N TYR A 49 -4.57 -1.20 1.53
CA TYR A 49 -4.00 -1.06 0.20
C TYR A 49 -3.98 -2.44 -0.46
N LYS A 50 -5.09 -2.77 -1.12
CA LYS A 50 -5.22 -3.98 -1.91
C LYS A 50 -4.61 -3.69 -3.29
N PRO A 51 -3.48 -4.30 -3.65
CA PRO A 51 -2.88 -4.04 -4.96
C PRO A 51 -3.88 -4.43 -6.05
N LEU A 52 -4.02 -3.57 -7.09
CA LEU A 52 -4.92 -3.78 -8.22
C LEU A 52 -4.73 -5.17 -8.87
N ILE A 53 -3.50 -5.64 -8.89
CA ILE A 53 -3.11 -6.97 -9.38
C ILE A 53 -2.36 -7.68 -8.26
N SER A 54 -2.84 -8.87 -7.88
CA SER A 54 -2.15 -9.70 -6.88
C SER A 54 -0.74 -10.11 -7.36
N LYS A 55 0.16 -10.48 -6.43
CA LYS A 55 1.50 -10.99 -6.79
C LYS A 55 1.43 -12.18 -7.77
N LYS A 56 0.39 -13.02 -7.65
CA LYS A 56 0.12 -14.13 -8.57
C LYS A 56 -0.38 -13.64 -9.94
N GLY A 57 -1.20 -12.58 -9.97
CA GLY A 57 -1.66 -11.96 -11.21
C GLY A 57 -0.50 -11.37 -12.02
N TRP A 58 0.49 -10.77 -11.37
CA TRP A 58 1.71 -10.30 -12.03
C TRP A 58 2.52 -11.43 -12.68
N PHE A 59 2.60 -12.60 -12.04
CA PHE A 59 3.23 -13.77 -12.63
C PHE A 59 2.49 -14.24 -13.89
N LEU A 60 1.16 -14.24 -13.88
CA LEU A 60 0.34 -14.59 -15.04
C LEU A 60 0.56 -13.60 -16.21
N VAL A 61 0.59 -12.30 -15.91
CA VAL A 61 0.86 -11.25 -16.92
C VAL A 61 2.25 -11.45 -17.54
N ALA A 62 3.28 -11.66 -16.72
CA ALA A 62 4.63 -11.90 -17.20
C ALA A 62 4.72 -13.18 -18.06
N ALA A 63 4.09 -14.27 -17.61
CA ALA A 63 4.04 -15.52 -18.35
C ALA A 63 3.33 -15.38 -19.71
N SER A 64 2.25 -14.60 -19.77
CA SER A 64 1.52 -14.31 -21.01
C SER A 64 2.40 -13.56 -22.02
N ILE A 65 3.12 -12.54 -21.57
CA ILE A 65 4.06 -11.79 -22.42
C ILE A 65 5.16 -12.72 -22.97
N VAL A 66 5.76 -13.55 -22.11
CA VAL A 66 6.80 -14.51 -22.52
C VAL A 66 6.24 -15.52 -23.52
N ALA A 67 5.02 -16.02 -23.32
CA ALA A 67 4.37 -16.96 -24.23
C ALA A 67 4.13 -16.36 -25.62
N VAL A 68 3.66 -15.10 -25.68
CA VAL A 68 3.46 -14.37 -26.94
C VAL A 68 4.78 -14.17 -27.67
N LEU A 69 5.83 -13.75 -26.95
CA LEU A 69 7.16 -13.60 -27.53
C LEU A 69 7.68 -14.94 -28.07
N PHE A 70 7.57 -16.01 -27.28
CA PHE A 70 8.03 -17.35 -27.68
C PHE A 70 7.29 -17.87 -28.92
N PHE A 71 5.98 -17.65 -28.98
CA PHE A 71 5.17 -18.01 -30.14
C PHE A 71 5.53 -17.19 -31.38
N ALA A 72 5.81 -15.90 -31.22
CA ALA A 72 6.27 -15.03 -32.29
C ALA A 72 7.62 -15.48 -32.86
N PHE A 73 8.57 -15.90 -32.01
CA PHE A 73 9.86 -16.42 -32.46
C PHE A 73 9.78 -17.79 -33.14
N LYS A 74 8.86 -18.67 -32.72
CA LYS A 74 8.70 -20.01 -33.32
C LYS A 74 8.06 -20.01 -34.71
N ASN A 75 7.20 -19.03 -35.02
CA ASN A 75 6.46 -18.96 -36.30
C ASN A 75 7.18 -18.13 -37.37
N THR A 76 8.50 -18.27 -37.48
CA THR A 76 9.32 -17.51 -38.46
C THR A 76 9.14 -18.00 -39.92
N LYS A 77 8.35 -19.07 -40.18
CA LYS A 77 8.24 -19.67 -41.52
C LYS A 77 7.08 -19.17 -42.39
N GLU A 78 6.01 -18.64 -41.80
CA GLU A 78 4.84 -18.16 -42.55
C GLU A 78 4.46 -16.76 -42.05
N ARG A 79 4.83 -15.73 -42.83
CA ARG A 79 4.61 -14.32 -42.49
C ARG A 79 3.13 -13.95 -42.64
N LEU A 80 2.30 -14.29 -41.66
CA LEU A 80 0.91 -13.81 -41.57
C LEU A 80 0.77 -12.44 -40.89
N PHE A 81 1.83 -11.96 -40.23
CA PHE A 81 1.89 -10.63 -39.63
C PHE A 81 3.20 -9.95 -40.05
N THR A 82 3.10 -8.86 -40.80
CA THR A 82 4.20 -7.89 -40.92
C THR A 82 4.28 -7.14 -39.60
N LEU A 83 4.95 -7.74 -38.62
CA LEU A 83 5.42 -6.99 -37.47
C LEU A 83 6.32 -5.87 -37.99
N PRO A 84 6.10 -4.60 -37.60
CA PRO A 84 7.06 -3.55 -37.91
C PRO A 84 8.42 -4.02 -37.39
N GLU A 85 9.43 -3.94 -38.25
CA GLU A 85 10.81 -4.29 -37.92
C GLU A 85 11.17 -3.52 -36.64
N ILE A 86 11.25 -4.24 -35.52
CA ILE A 86 11.65 -3.64 -34.25
C ILE A 86 13.13 -3.36 -34.42
N ASN A 87 13.41 -2.15 -34.89
CA ASN A 87 14.74 -1.73 -35.22
C ASN A 87 15.46 -1.35 -33.92
N PHE A 88 16.28 -2.28 -33.42
CA PHE A 88 17.14 -2.05 -32.26
C PHE A 88 18.39 -1.20 -32.60
N SER A 89 18.45 -0.52 -33.75
CA SER A 89 19.55 0.42 -34.08
C SER A 89 19.73 1.53 -33.03
N PHE A 90 18.74 1.79 -32.17
CA PHE A 90 18.93 2.65 -31.01
C PHE A 90 20.00 2.10 -30.04
N PHE A 91 20.08 0.78 -29.85
CA PHE A 91 21.15 0.16 -29.08
C PHE A 91 22.50 0.22 -29.80
N GLU A 92 22.53 0.13 -31.12
CA GLU A 92 23.76 0.31 -31.89
C GLU A 92 24.28 1.75 -31.82
N LYS A 93 23.39 2.73 -31.64
CA LYS A 93 23.76 4.13 -31.36
C LYS A 93 24.21 4.37 -29.92
N LEU A 94 23.90 3.46 -28.99
CA LEU A 94 24.40 3.49 -27.62
C LEU A 94 25.78 2.83 -27.56
N ASP A 95 26.77 3.48 -28.16
CA ASP A 95 28.15 3.02 -28.11
C ASP A 95 28.78 3.34 -26.75
N PHE A 96 28.64 2.42 -25.81
CA PHE A 96 29.32 2.46 -24.51
C PHE A 96 30.78 1.98 -24.58
N SER A 97 31.24 1.49 -25.75
CA SER A 97 32.61 1.00 -25.93
C SER A 97 33.61 2.12 -25.64
N GLY A 98 33.34 3.33 -26.12
CA GLY A 98 34.20 4.50 -25.91
C GLY A 98 34.24 5.05 -24.48
N LEU A 99 33.21 4.82 -23.66
CA LEU A 99 33.12 5.40 -22.31
C LEU A 99 34.09 4.77 -21.31
N LEU A 100 34.47 3.50 -21.53
CA LEU A 100 35.37 2.76 -20.64
C LEU A 100 36.79 2.65 -21.20
N ASN A 101 37.02 2.97 -22.48
CA ASN A 101 38.31 2.82 -23.17
C ASN A 101 39.46 3.68 -22.60
N GLY A 102 39.17 4.66 -21.73
CA GLY A 102 40.18 5.49 -21.05
C GLY A 102 40.27 5.24 -19.53
N ILE A 103 39.48 4.32 -18.97
CA ILE A 103 39.39 4.13 -17.52
C ILE A 103 40.27 2.96 -17.11
N ASN A 104 41.43 3.26 -16.51
CA ASN A 104 42.26 2.26 -15.87
C ASN A 104 41.65 1.89 -14.51
N ILE A 105 40.81 0.85 -14.51
CA ILE A 105 40.18 0.35 -13.28
C ILE A 105 41.22 -0.46 -12.49
N SER A 106 41.59 0.05 -11.31
CA SER A 106 42.46 -0.70 -10.40
C SER A 106 41.70 -1.87 -9.75
N THR A 107 42.41 -2.94 -9.39
CA THR A 107 41.80 -4.11 -8.73
C THR A 107 41.09 -3.72 -7.42
N SER A 108 41.61 -2.74 -6.69
CA SER A 108 40.97 -2.19 -5.49
C SER A 108 39.62 -1.53 -5.81
N THR A 109 39.55 -0.75 -6.89
CA THR A 109 38.32 -0.12 -7.36
C THR A 109 37.25 -1.16 -7.70
N VAL A 110 37.64 -2.30 -8.30
CA VAL A 110 36.73 -3.42 -8.58
C VAL A 110 36.18 -4.02 -7.28
N TYR A 111 37.03 -4.27 -6.28
CA TYR A 111 36.58 -4.82 -4.99
C TYR A 111 35.62 -3.88 -4.26
N VAL A 112 35.88 -2.58 -4.29
CA VAL A 112 34.98 -1.56 -3.71
C VAL A 112 33.65 -1.53 -4.44
N LEU A 113 33.65 -1.58 -5.78
CA LEU A 113 32.42 -1.62 -6.59
C LEU A 113 31.58 -2.87 -6.29
N LEU A 114 32.20 -4.04 -6.19
CA LEU A 114 31.51 -5.28 -5.85
C LEU A 114 30.89 -5.22 -4.46
N PHE A 115 31.65 -4.75 -3.48
CA PHE A 115 31.16 -4.59 -2.11
C PHE A 115 30.01 -3.57 -2.04
N PHE A 116 30.14 -2.44 -2.73
CA PHE A 116 29.10 -1.42 -2.79
C PHE A 116 27.82 -1.94 -3.47
N SER A 117 27.96 -2.70 -4.55
CA SER A 117 26.82 -3.33 -5.22
C SER A 117 26.10 -4.31 -4.29
N LEU A 118 26.85 -5.12 -3.53
CA LEU A 118 26.27 -6.02 -2.52
C LEU A 118 25.50 -5.24 -1.45
N LEU A 119 26.09 -4.18 -0.91
CA LEU A 119 25.44 -3.31 0.08
C LEU A 119 24.18 -2.65 -0.48
N PHE A 120 24.20 -2.22 -1.73
CA PHE A 120 23.03 -1.64 -2.40
C PHE A 120 21.84 -2.62 -2.45
N PHE A 121 22.09 -3.90 -2.75
CA PHE A 121 21.04 -4.92 -2.69
C PHE A 121 20.50 -5.13 -1.28
N VAL A 122 21.39 -5.17 -0.28
CA VAL A 122 20.98 -5.27 1.13
C VAL A 122 20.12 -4.07 1.54
N GLN A 123 20.50 -2.85 1.12
CA GLN A 123 19.74 -1.63 1.36
C GLN A 123 18.34 -1.72 0.76
N ILE A 124 18.20 -2.18 -0.50
CA ILE A 124 16.89 -2.37 -1.12
C ILE A 124 16.03 -3.36 -0.33
N PHE A 125 16.61 -4.48 0.12
CA PHE A 125 15.88 -5.48 0.89
C PHE A 125 15.43 -4.95 2.26
N TYR A 126 16.34 -4.25 2.96
CA TYR A 126 16.04 -3.61 4.25
C TYR A 126 14.94 -2.55 4.11
N LEU A 127 15.05 -1.67 3.12
CA LEU A 127 14.08 -0.61 2.87
C LEU A 127 12.71 -1.20 2.52
N LYS A 128 12.67 -2.22 1.67
CA LYS A 128 11.45 -2.96 1.36
C LYS A 128 10.80 -3.52 2.63
N GLY A 129 11.58 -4.17 3.49
CA GLY A 129 11.09 -4.71 4.76
C GLY A 129 10.56 -3.63 5.70
N TYR A 130 11.24 -2.48 5.79
CA TYR A 130 10.79 -1.34 6.59
C TYR A 130 9.46 -0.76 6.07
N PHE A 131 9.34 -0.54 4.77
CA PHE A 131 8.12 0.00 4.17
C PHE A 131 6.95 -0.98 4.23
N GLU A 132 7.17 -2.28 4.01
CA GLU A 132 6.11 -3.29 4.16
C GLU A 132 5.57 -3.30 5.60
N LYS A 133 6.43 -3.15 6.61
CA LYS A 133 6.02 -3.10 8.03
C LYS A 133 5.23 -1.84 8.39
N ARG A 134 5.57 -0.71 7.78
CA ARG A 134 4.91 0.59 8.00
C ARG A 134 3.56 0.71 7.27
N ILE A 135 3.41 0.02 6.14
CA ILE A 135 2.18 0.04 5.33
C ILE A 135 1.16 -0.98 5.87
N ASN A 136 1.62 -2.07 6.49
CA ASN A 136 0.76 -3.07 7.14
C ASN A 136 0.59 -2.86 8.66
N SER A 137 1.06 -1.74 9.23
CA SER A 137 0.83 -1.36 10.63
C SER A 137 -0.15 -0.21 10.72
#